data_AF-A0A495ZW22-F1
#
_entry.id   AF-A0A495ZW22-F1
#
_cell.length_a   1.000
_cell.length_b   1.000
_cell.length_c   1.000
_cell.angle_alpha   90.00
_cell.angle_beta   90.00
_cell.angle_gamma   90.00
#
_symmetry.space_group_name_H-M   'P 1'
#
loop_
_entity.id
_entity.type
_entity.pdbx_description
1 polymer ?
#
loop_
_entity_poly.entity_id
_entity_poly.type
_entity_poly.pdbx_seq_one_letter_code
_entity_poly.pdbx_strand_id
1 'polypeptide(L)'
;MARVSTTFRKNLCYVSCLLFLCLSLNACQLAAVLSTQYSQNIAQANYGTEANHPGLNDGNRETVATVPAKNNRNFIIRFADVQPVRKIVIYNENLFRFQIDFLNPETGEWETFDTVVQRRNLKGKRAQPMFVFDRLDFHTQMIRITVTRTVDDIVVNKFVLDDGDKVVGQRDTIAGQYAPHYRVIRPSIAQIREIEVYHLAKNK
;
A
#
# COMPACT_ATOMS: atom_id res chain seq x y z
N MET A 1 27.06 65.85 10.88
CA MET A 1 27.47 64.43 10.72
C MET A 1 27.46 63.75 12.09
N ALA A 2 26.39 63.02 12.43
CA ALA A 2 26.32 62.30 13.69
C ALA A 2 27.05 60.95 13.57
N ARG A 3 28.15 60.77 14.32
CA ARG A 3 28.83 59.47 14.47
C ARG A 3 27.95 58.57 15.33
N VAL A 4 27.25 57.65 14.68
CA VAL A 4 26.55 56.55 15.37
C VAL A 4 27.59 55.69 16.09
N SER A 5 27.47 55.64 17.41
CA SER A 5 28.31 54.85 18.32
C SER A 5 28.38 53.38 17.87
N THR A 6 29.60 52.86 17.70
CA THR A 6 29.90 51.47 17.29
C THR A 6 29.28 50.42 18.21
N THR A 7 29.04 50.77 19.48
CA THR A 7 28.32 49.95 20.47
C THR A 7 26.82 49.79 20.16
N PHE A 8 26.18 50.83 19.64
CA PHE A 8 24.75 50.79 19.30
C PHE A 8 24.47 49.84 18.12
N ARG A 9 25.38 49.79 17.14
CA ARG A 9 25.31 48.85 16.01
C ARG A 9 25.48 47.39 16.43
N LYS A 10 26.34 47.10 17.42
CA LYS A 10 26.52 45.74 17.95
C LYS A 10 25.28 45.25 18.67
N ASN A 11 24.68 46.07 19.53
CA ASN A 11 23.45 45.72 20.27
C ASN A 11 22.25 45.50 19.34
N LEU A 12 22.12 46.30 18.28
CA LEU A 12 21.07 46.10 17.27
C LEU A 12 21.25 44.78 16.50
N CYS A 13 22.50 44.39 16.24
CA CYS A 13 22.82 43.13 15.56
C CYS A 13 22.50 41.90 16.44
N TYR A 14 22.82 41.97 17.75
CA TYR A 14 22.48 40.91 18.72
C TYR A 14 20.97 40.74 18.88
N VAL A 15 20.21 41.84 19.02
CA VAL A 15 18.75 41.79 19.15
C VAL A 15 18.10 41.23 17.88
N SER A 16 18.61 41.61 16.70
CA SER A 16 18.11 41.09 15.42
C SER A 16 18.41 39.59 15.28
N CYS A 17 19.61 39.13 15.63
CA CYS A 17 19.95 37.69 15.65
C CYS A 17 19.07 36.89 16.62
N LEU A 18 18.78 37.42 17.82
CA LEU A 18 17.90 36.78 18.79
C LEU A 18 16.45 36.68 18.28
N LEU A 19 15.94 37.73 17.62
CA LEU A 19 14.62 37.72 16.98
C LEU A 19 14.54 36.68 15.85
N PHE A 20 15.55 36.59 14.99
CA PHE A 20 15.61 35.58 13.94
C PHE A 20 15.66 34.16 14.51
N LEU A 21 16.41 33.93 15.60
CA LEU A 21 16.45 32.64 16.29
C LEU A 21 15.06 32.27 16.85
N CYS A 22 14.40 33.21 17.53
CA CYS A 22 13.05 33.00 18.08
C CYS A 22 12.00 32.74 16.99
N LEU A 23 12.07 33.41 15.85
CA LEU A 23 11.16 33.19 14.71
C LEU A 23 11.38 31.82 14.06
N SER A 24 12.63 31.36 13.95
CA SER A 24 12.95 30.04 13.39
C SER A 24 12.46 28.87 14.26
N LEU A 25 12.49 29.03 15.59
CA LEU A 25 11.98 28.03 16.54
C LEU A 25 10.45 27.93 16.50
N ASN A 26 9.75 29.06 16.35
CA ASN A 26 8.29 29.08 16.18
C ASN A 26 7.84 28.51 14.82
N ALA A 27 8.62 28.72 13.75
CA ALA A 27 8.33 28.14 12.44
C ALA A 27 8.41 26.59 12.47
N CYS A 28 9.32 26.03 13.26
CA CYS A 28 9.43 24.58 13.44
C CYS A 28 8.23 24.00 14.22
N GLN A 29 7.72 24.74 15.22
CA GLN A 29 6.51 24.34 15.95
C GLN A 29 5.24 24.42 15.08
N LEU A 30 5.10 25.46 14.25
CA LEU A 30 3.97 25.58 13.32
C LEU A 30 3.98 24.49 12.24
N ALA A 31 5.16 24.08 11.77
CA ALA A 31 5.28 22.94 10.85
C ALA A 31 4.86 21.60 11.50
N ALA A 32 5.06 21.43 12.82
CA ALA A 32 4.57 20.26 13.55
C ALA A 32 3.03 20.26 13.70
N VAL A 33 2.40 21.43 13.81
CA VAL A 33 0.93 21.59 13.84
C VAL A 33 0.28 21.29 12.48
N LEU A 34 1.02 21.46 11.38
CA LEU A 34 0.58 21.10 10.02
C LEU A 34 0.77 19.61 9.66
N SER A 35 1.21 18.77 10.61
CA SER A 35 1.32 17.33 10.37
C SER A 35 -0.06 16.69 10.21
N THR A 36 -0.28 15.99 9.09
CA THR A 36 -1.52 15.24 8.86
C THR A 36 -1.66 14.14 9.90
N GLN A 37 -2.58 14.32 10.86
CA GLN A 37 -2.91 13.29 11.83
C GLN A 37 -3.85 12.26 11.21
N TYR A 38 -3.44 10.99 11.27
CA TYR A 38 -4.26 9.85 10.84
C TYR A 38 -5.10 9.32 12.00
N SER A 39 -6.23 8.70 11.68
CA SER A 39 -7.04 7.92 12.62
C SER A 39 -6.29 6.72 13.18
N GLN A 40 -6.94 5.98 14.08
CA GLN A 40 -6.55 4.60 14.37
C GLN A 40 -6.80 3.71 13.14
N ASN A 41 -6.17 2.53 13.09
CA ASN A 41 -6.35 1.56 12.01
C ASN A 41 -7.78 0.99 12.02
N ILE A 42 -8.65 1.51 11.14
CA ILE A 42 -10.05 1.09 11.05
C ILE A 42 -10.23 -0.33 10.48
N ALA A 43 -9.17 -0.91 9.91
CA ALA A 43 -9.23 -2.28 9.42
C ALA A 43 -9.19 -3.32 10.55
N GLN A 44 -8.73 -2.97 11.76
CA GLN A 44 -8.59 -3.94 12.85
C GLN A 44 -9.93 -4.58 13.23
N ALA A 45 -9.88 -5.88 13.55
CA ALA A 45 -11.05 -6.64 13.98
C ALA A 45 -11.78 -6.02 15.18
N ASN A 46 -11.05 -5.32 16.06
CA ASN A 46 -11.60 -4.63 17.23
C ASN A 46 -12.60 -3.51 16.88
N TYR A 47 -12.62 -3.01 15.64
CA TYR A 47 -13.61 -2.02 15.17
C TYR A 47 -14.82 -2.67 14.47
N GLY A 48 -15.01 -3.99 14.59
CA GLY A 48 -16.09 -4.71 13.92
C GLY A 48 -15.80 -4.99 12.44
N THR A 49 -14.54 -4.84 12.02
CA THR A 49 -14.11 -5.12 10.65
C THR A 49 -13.90 -6.63 10.47
N GLU A 50 -14.57 -7.20 9.48
CA GLU A 50 -14.44 -8.60 9.09
C GLU A 50 -13.42 -8.75 7.97
N ALA A 51 -12.71 -9.87 7.96
CA ALA A 51 -11.79 -10.23 6.90
C ALA A 51 -12.01 -11.69 6.50
N ASN A 52 -11.77 -12.01 5.22
CA ASN A 52 -11.87 -13.40 4.77
C ASN A 52 -10.76 -14.32 5.32
N HIS A 53 -9.75 -13.73 5.97
CA HIS A 53 -8.76 -14.42 6.78
C HIS A 53 -8.42 -13.56 8.01
N PRO A 54 -8.46 -14.09 9.25
CA PRO A 54 -8.31 -13.29 10.48
C PRO A 54 -6.93 -12.62 10.59
N GLY A 55 -5.88 -13.29 10.11
CA GLY A 55 -4.53 -12.71 10.02
C GLY A 55 -4.39 -11.51 9.09
N LEU A 56 -5.45 -11.02 8.43
CA LEU A 56 -5.38 -9.76 7.69
C LEU A 56 -5.51 -8.53 8.60
N ASN A 57 -6.13 -8.69 9.77
CA ASN A 57 -6.54 -7.57 10.61
C ASN A 57 -6.55 -7.86 12.12
N ASP A 58 -5.75 -8.84 12.56
CA ASP A 58 -5.58 -9.21 13.97
C ASP A 58 -4.64 -8.26 14.75
N GLY A 59 -3.98 -7.32 14.07
CA GLY A 59 -3.00 -6.40 14.68
C GLY A 59 -1.63 -7.04 14.92
N ASN A 60 -1.39 -8.26 14.43
CA ASN A 60 -0.14 -8.99 14.64
C ASN A 60 0.58 -9.29 13.31
N ARG A 61 1.66 -8.56 13.06
CA ARG A 61 2.48 -8.70 11.83
C ARG A 61 3.23 -10.03 11.71
N GLU A 62 3.29 -10.82 12.77
CA GLU A 62 3.85 -12.18 12.72
C GLU A 62 2.85 -13.19 12.15
N THR A 63 1.54 -12.88 12.20
CA THR A 63 0.52 -13.70 11.55
C THR A 63 0.61 -13.53 10.03
N VAL A 64 0.40 -14.63 9.29
CA VAL A 64 0.38 -14.60 7.82
C VAL A 64 -0.99 -15.06 7.34
N ALA A 65 -1.72 -14.15 6.71
CA ALA A 65 -2.93 -14.48 5.97
C ALA A 65 -2.58 -15.16 4.65
N THR A 66 -3.22 -16.31 4.40
CA THR A 66 -2.96 -17.10 3.20
C THR A 66 -4.24 -17.30 2.39
N VAL A 67 -4.11 -17.27 1.06
CA VAL A 67 -5.16 -17.72 0.14
C VAL A 67 -4.62 -18.86 -0.74
N PRO A 68 -5.44 -19.88 -1.04
CA PRO A 68 -4.99 -21.07 -1.77
C PRO A 68 -4.39 -20.75 -3.15
N ALA A 69 -3.53 -21.66 -3.63
CA ALA A 69 -2.88 -21.62 -4.93
C ALA A 69 -3.87 -21.84 -6.11
N LYS A 70 -4.78 -20.89 -6.30
CA LYS A 70 -5.78 -20.85 -7.39
C LYS A 70 -5.58 -19.59 -8.22
N ASN A 71 -6.26 -19.49 -9.37
CA ASN A 71 -6.20 -18.27 -10.19
C ASN A 71 -6.87 -17.07 -9.52
N ASN A 72 -7.97 -17.32 -8.79
CA ASN A 72 -8.72 -16.30 -8.07
C ASN A 72 -8.23 -16.26 -6.61
N ARG A 73 -7.29 -15.36 -6.34
CA ARG A 73 -6.67 -15.14 -5.02
C ARG A 73 -7.06 -13.76 -4.53
N ASN A 74 -8.06 -13.71 -3.64
CA ASN A 74 -8.63 -12.46 -3.16
C ASN A 74 -8.48 -12.36 -1.65
N PHE A 75 -7.91 -11.27 -1.17
CA PHE A 75 -8.01 -10.86 0.24
C PHE A 75 -9.09 -9.78 0.33
N ILE A 76 -10.02 -9.94 1.27
CA ILE A 76 -11.18 -9.06 1.38
C ILE A 76 -11.31 -8.59 2.82
N ILE A 77 -11.50 -7.28 2.97
CA ILE A 77 -11.84 -6.61 4.23
C ILE A 77 -13.22 -5.96 4.06
N ARG A 78 -14.07 -6.15 5.06
CA ARG A 78 -15.42 -5.58 5.17
C ARG A 78 -15.52 -4.79 6.47
N PHE A 79 -15.73 -3.50 6.37
CA PHE A 79 -16.03 -2.62 7.50
C PHE A 79 -17.48 -2.80 7.95
N ALA A 80 -17.77 -2.51 9.22
CA ALA A 80 -19.13 -2.51 9.74
C ALA A 80 -20.04 -1.55 8.96
N ASP A 81 -19.55 -0.33 8.74
CA ASP A 81 -20.23 0.74 8.01
C ASP A 81 -19.38 1.26 6.86
N VAL A 82 -19.95 2.10 5.99
CA VAL A 82 -19.19 2.82 4.96
C VAL A 82 -18.23 3.79 5.63
N GLN A 83 -16.93 3.59 5.41
CA GLN A 83 -15.86 4.39 6.01
C GLN A 83 -15.15 5.26 4.96
N PRO A 84 -14.73 6.49 5.31
CA PRO A 84 -13.78 7.24 4.52
C PRO A 84 -12.42 6.55 4.52
N VAL A 85 -11.74 6.49 3.38
CA VAL A 85 -10.41 5.89 3.23
C VAL A 85 -9.44 6.92 2.68
N ARG A 86 -8.35 7.15 3.41
CA ARG A 86 -7.33 8.15 3.09
C ARG A 86 -5.93 7.57 2.94
N LYS A 87 -5.68 6.44 3.59
CA LYS A 87 -4.43 5.71 3.48
C LYS A 87 -4.66 4.22 3.68
N ILE A 88 -3.99 3.41 2.86
CA ILE A 88 -3.94 1.96 2.98
C ILE A 88 -2.48 1.55 3.08
N VAL A 89 -2.16 0.65 4.01
CA VAL A 89 -0.84 0.02 4.14
C VAL A 89 -1.03 -1.49 4.03
N ILE A 90 -0.28 -2.13 3.14
CA ILE A 90 -0.28 -3.58 2.98
C ILE A 90 1.09 -4.09 3.39
N TYR A 91 1.15 -4.90 4.45
CA TYR A 91 2.34 -5.63 4.85
C TYR A 91 2.42 -6.91 4.04
N ASN A 92 3.35 -6.93 3.09
CA ASN A 92 3.43 -7.94 2.06
C ASN A 92 4.43 -9.02 2.42
N GLU A 93 4.05 -10.28 2.19
CA GLU A 93 4.97 -11.41 2.29
C GLU A 93 5.49 -11.84 0.92
N ASN A 94 4.61 -12.10 -0.05
CA ASN A 94 5.02 -12.68 -1.34
C ASN A 94 4.28 -12.15 -2.59
N LEU A 95 3.47 -11.11 -2.47
CA LEU A 95 2.76 -10.53 -3.60
C LEU A 95 3.72 -9.85 -4.56
N PHE A 96 3.56 -10.12 -5.86
CA PHE A 96 4.35 -9.52 -6.93
C PHE A 96 3.51 -8.58 -7.81
N ARG A 97 2.27 -8.97 -8.11
CA ARG A 97 1.33 -8.15 -8.87
C ARG A 97 -0.08 -8.37 -8.34
N PHE A 98 -0.80 -7.28 -8.07
CA PHE A 98 -2.16 -7.33 -7.56
C PHE A 98 -2.90 -6.04 -7.89
N GLN A 99 -4.23 -6.09 -7.84
CA GLN A 99 -5.12 -4.95 -7.96
C GLN A 99 -5.76 -4.68 -6.62
N ILE A 100 -6.06 -3.42 -6.34
CA ILE A 100 -6.81 -3.02 -5.16
C ILE A 100 -8.10 -2.37 -5.62
N ASP A 101 -9.20 -3.01 -5.25
CA ASP A 101 -10.55 -2.60 -5.57
C ASP A 101 -11.26 -2.14 -4.29
N PHE A 102 -12.16 -1.20 -4.43
CA PHE A 102 -13.13 -0.85 -3.40
C PHE A 102 -14.55 -1.05 -3.92
N LEU A 103 -15.49 -1.36 -3.04
CA LEU A 103 -16.90 -1.42 -3.41
C LEU A 103 -17.47 -0.01 -3.35
N ASN A 104 -17.87 0.55 -4.48
CA ASN A 104 -18.51 1.86 -4.51
C ASN A 104 -19.91 1.74 -3.87
N PRO A 105 -20.21 2.47 -2.78
CA PRO A 105 -21.49 2.38 -2.08
C PRO A 105 -22.67 2.95 -2.88
N GLU A 106 -22.42 3.82 -3.87
CA GLU A 106 -23.45 4.45 -4.70
C GLU A 106 -23.88 3.54 -5.85
N THR A 107 -22.92 2.89 -6.52
CA THR A 107 -23.18 2.02 -7.69
C THR A 107 -23.33 0.55 -7.32
N GLY A 108 -22.78 0.14 -6.17
CA GLY A 108 -22.70 -1.28 -5.78
C GLY A 108 -21.69 -2.08 -6.60
N GLU A 109 -20.83 -1.42 -7.38
CA GLU A 109 -19.85 -2.05 -8.24
C GLU A 109 -18.43 -2.00 -7.65
N TRP A 110 -17.58 -2.93 -8.06
CA TRP A 110 -16.17 -2.92 -7.69
C TRP A 110 -15.39 -1.99 -8.61
N GLU A 111 -14.74 -0.99 -8.03
CA GLU A 111 -13.90 -0.04 -8.74
C GLU A 111 -12.43 -0.23 -8.34
N THR A 112 -11.55 -0.34 -9.34
CA THR A 112 -10.11 -0.46 -9.13
C THR A 112 -9.49 0.93 -8.97
N PHE A 113 -8.89 1.21 -7.81
CA PHE A 113 -8.17 2.48 -7.62
C PHE A 113 -6.67 2.35 -7.93
N ASP A 114 -6.07 1.17 -7.79
CA ASP A 114 -4.66 0.96 -8.12
C ASP A 114 -4.37 -0.45 -8.64
N THR A 115 -3.37 -0.56 -9.52
CA THR A 115 -2.78 -1.80 -10.00
C THR A 115 -1.29 -1.80 -9.70
N VAL A 116 -0.90 -2.66 -8.76
CA VAL A 116 0.44 -2.71 -8.21
C VAL A 116 1.29 -3.73 -8.95
N VAL A 117 2.47 -3.29 -9.37
CA VAL A 117 3.54 -4.16 -9.87
C VAL A 117 4.79 -3.92 -9.04
N GLN A 118 5.27 -4.98 -8.38
CA GLN A 118 6.49 -4.92 -7.60
C GLN A 118 7.68 -4.45 -8.44
N ARG A 119 8.53 -3.60 -7.84
CA ARG A 119 9.77 -3.13 -8.47
C ARG A 119 10.76 -4.29 -8.67
N ARG A 120 11.55 -4.23 -9.76
CA ARG A 120 12.51 -5.29 -10.11
C ARG A 120 13.73 -5.36 -9.17
N ASN A 121 14.17 -4.23 -8.64
CA ASN A 121 15.35 -4.18 -7.76
C ASN A 121 14.93 -4.05 -6.29
N LEU A 122 15.09 -5.12 -5.54
CA LEU A 122 14.69 -5.21 -4.12
C LEU A 122 15.87 -5.29 -3.15
N LYS A 123 17.10 -4.95 -3.56
CA LYS A 123 18.31 -5.00 -2.70
C LYS A 123 18.44 -6.33 -1.93
N GLY A 124 18.23 -7.46 -2.61
CA GLY A 124 18.34 -8.80 -2.03
C GLY A 124 17.08 -9.34 -1.33
N LYS A 125 15.99 -8.57 -1.25
CA LYS A 125 14.71 -9.09 -0.76
C LYS A 125 13.96 -9.87 -1.85
N ARG A 126 13.25 -10.93 -1.44
CA ARG A 126 12.40 -11.74 -2.33
C ARG A 126 11.16 -10.97 -2.79
N ALA A 127 10.50 -10.29 -1.86
CA ALA A 127 9.34 -9.45 -2.13
C ALA A 127 9.50 -8.06 -1.50
N GLN A 128 8.77 -7.07 -2.02
CA GLN A 128 8.69 -5.75 -1.41
C GLN A 128 7.91 -5.89 -0.10
N PRO A 129 8.46 -5.51 1.07
CA PRO A 129 7.87 -5.85 2.37
C PRO A 129 6.59 -5.08 2.69
N MET A 130 6.36 -3.94 2.03
CA MET A 130 5.25 -3.06 2.34
C MET A 130 4.87 -2.21 1.12
N PHE A 131 3.58 -2.00 0.95
CA PHE A 131 3.02 -1.03 0.01
C PHE A 131 2.22 0.00 0.80
N VAL A 132 2.45 1.28 0.51
CA VAL A 132 1.77 2.40 1.16
C VAL A 132 1.08 3.22 0.08
N PHE A 133 -0.22 3.39 0.23
CA PHE A 133 -1.08 4.21 -0.63
C PHE A 133 -1.57 5.36 0.24
N ASP A 134 -1.17 6.58 -0.08
CA ASP A 134 -1.54 7.79 0.64
C ASP A 134 -2.44 8.69 -0.20
N ARG A 135 -3.06 9.69 0.45
CA ARG A 135 -3.89 10.72 -0.20
C ARG A 135 -5.04 10.14 -1.02
N LEU A 136 -5.59 9.02 -0.57
CA LEU A 136 -6.81 8.46 -1.14
C LEU A 136 -8.01 9.36 -0.78
N ASP A 137 -9.07 9.31 -1.59
CA ASP A 137 -10.31 10.05 -1.35
C ASP A 137 -11.52 9.27 -1.86
N PHE A 138 -11.90 8.22 -1.14
CA PHE A 138 -13.12 7.48 -1.42
C PHE A 138 -13.76 6.98 -0.13
N HIS A 139 -15.02 6.60 -0.23
CA HIS A 139 -15.78 5.96 0.84
C HIS A 139 -16.13 4.55 0.41
N THR A 140 -15.99 3.58 1.31
CA THR A 140 -16.35 2.20 0.98
C THR A 140 -16.67 1.40 2.24
N GLN A 141 -17.47 0.36 2.08
CA GLN A 141 -17.63 -0.69 3.09
C GLN A 141 -16.66 -1.85 2.87
N MET A 142 -16.06 -2.01 1.68
CA MET A 142 -15.24 -3.17 1.36
C MET A 142 -14.03 -2.83 0.51
N ILE A 143 -12.90 -3.45 0.85
CA ILE A 143 -11.68 -3.42 0.06
C ILE A 143 -11.34 -4.85 -0.35
N ARG A 144 -10.97 -5.04 -1.61
CA ARG A 144 -10.50 -6.31 -2.16
C ARG A 144 -9.13 -6.15 -2.79
N ILE A 145 -8.21 -7.03 -2.40
CA ILE A 145 -6.92 -7.18 -3.07
C ILE A 145 -6.98 -8.43 -3.94
N THR A 146 -6.96 -8.23 -5.26
CA THR A 146 -7.00 -9.30 -6.25
C THR A 146 -5.57 -9.62 -6.70
N VAL A 147 -5.04 -10.77 -6.24
CA VAL A 147 -3.65 -11.18 -6.51
C VAL A 147 -3.54 -11.84 -7.86
N THR A 148 -2.90 -11.14 -8.79
CA THR A 148 -2.68 -11.67 -10.14
C THR A 148 -1.38 -12.45 -10.25
N ARG A 149 -0.36 -12.15 -9.44
CA ARG A 149 0.93 -12.85 -9.42
C ARG A 149 1.61 -12.79 -8.05
N THR A 150 2.20 -13.90 -7.62
CA THR A 150 3.14 -13.95 -6.48
C THR A 150 4.57 -14.08 -6.99
N VAL A 151 5.56 -13.85 -6.12
CA VAL A 151 6.97 -14.14 -6.41
C VAL A 151 7.25 -15.64 -6.57
N ASP A 152 6.31 -16.48 -6.15
CA ASP A 152 6.45 -17.93 -6.06
C ASP A 152 5.70 -18.66 -7.18
N ASP A 153 4.97 -17.91 -8.00
CA ASP A 153 4.26 -18.45 -9.16
C ASP A 153 5.29 -18.98 -10.18
N ILE A 154 5.07 -20.20 -10.65
CA ILE A 154 5.94 -20.84 -11.63
C ILE A 154 5.33 -20.67 -13.02
N VAL A 155 6.16 -20.42 -14.04
CA VAL A 155 5.71 -20.47 -15.43
C VAL A 155 6.07 -21.81 -16.03
N VAL A 156 5.07 -22.57 -16.44
CA VAL A 156 5.22 -23.87 -17.10
C VAL A 156 4.88 -23.76 -18.58
N ASN A 157 5.55 -24.55 -19.40
CA ASN A 157 5.23 -24.68 -20.82
C ASN A 157 4.22 -25.81 -21.01
N LYS A 158 3.13 -25.55 -21.74
CA LYS A 158 2.09 -26.52 -22.07
C LYS A 158 1.80 -26.49 -23.57
N PHE A 159 1.61 -27.67 -24.17
CA PHE A 159 1.19 -27.78 -25.57
C PHE A 159 -0.33 -27.72 -25.73
N VAL A 160 -1.08 -28.09 -24.68
CA VAL A 160 -2.54 -28.05 -24.62
C VAL A 160 -2.94 -27.26 -23.37
N LEU A 161 -3.93 -26.38 -23.50
CA LEU A 161 -4.48 -25.60 -22.39
C LEU A 161 -5.58 -26.37 -21.70
N ASP A 162 -5.56 -26.33 -20.37
CA ASP A 162 -6.67 -26.80 -19.53
C ASP A 162 -7.62 -25.64 -19.19
N ASP A 163 -8.85 -25.97 -18.80
CA ASP A 163 -9.81 -24.96 -18.34
C ASP A 163 -9.27 -24.19 -17.15
N GLY A 164 -9.31 -22.85 -17.26
CA GLY A 164 -8.77 -21.95 -16.27
C GLY A 164 -7.26 -21.71 -16.36
N ASP A 165 -6.54 -22.25 -17.34
CA ASP A 165 -5.12 -21.94 -17.50
C ASP A 165 -4.88 -20.44 -17.72
N LYS A 166 -4.01 -19.86 -16.89
CA LYS A 166 -3.62 -18.46 -17.01
C LYS A 166 -2.41 -18.31 -17.95
N VAL A 167 -2.70 -18.10 -19.23
CA VAL A 167 -1.68 -17.89 -20.27
C VAL A 167 -0.98 -16.54 -20.09
N VAL A 168 0.35 -16.56 -20.06
CA VAL A 168 1.22 -15.37 -20.00
C VAL A 168 2.05 -15.16 -21.26
N GLY A 169 1.91 -16.06 -22.23
CA GLY A 169 2.50 -15.91 -23.54
C GLY A 169 2.41 -17.20 -24.35
N GLN A 170 2.71 -17.07 -25.63
CA GLN A 170 2.86 -18.16 -26.57
C GLN A 170 4.27 -18.11 -27.15
N ARG A 171 4.85 -19.26 -27.45
CA ARG A 171 6.14 -19.38 -28.11
C ARG A 171 6.08 -20.47 -29.15
N ASP A 172 6.74 -20.21 -30.26
CA ASP A 172 6.71 -21.10 -31.42
C ASP A 172 7.90 -22.05 -31.45
N THR A 173 8.88 -21.87 -30.56
CA THR A 173 10.11 -22.64 -30.57
C THR A 173 10.53 -23.13 -29.18
N ILE A 174 10.99 -24.38 -29.10
CA ILE A 174 11.70 -24.96 -27.95
C ILE A 174 13.03 -25.50 -28.47
N ALA A 175 14.14 -25.08 -27.86
CA ALA A 175 15.49 -25.51 -28.26
C ALA A 175 15.79 -25.37 -29.77
N GLY A 176 15.23 -24.33 -30.41
CA GLY A 176 15.44 -24.05 -31.84
C GLY A 176 14.55 -24.85 -32.81
N GLN A 177 13.70 -25.75 -32.33
CA GLN A 177 12.73 -26.48 -33.14
C GLN A 177 11.35 -25.83 -33.05
N TYR A 178 10.61 -25.78 -34.16
CA TYR A 178 9.23 -25.29 -34.19
C TYR A 178 8.32 -26.23 -33.39
N ALA A 179 7.83 -25.74 -32.25
CA ALA A 179 7.00 -26.45 -31.29
C ALA A 179 6.11 -25.42 -30.56
N PRO A 180 4.96 -25.05 -31.15
CA PRO A 180 4.09 -24.04 -30.56
C PRO A 180 3.58 -24.51 -29.20
N HIS A 181 3.84 -23.71 -28.18
CA HIS A 181 3.44 -23.98 -26.81
C HIS A 181 3.02 -22.69 -26.09
N TYR A 182 2.18 -22.89 -25.10
CA TYR A 182 1.72 -21.85 -24.19
C TYR A 182 2.60 -21.81 -22.96
N ARG A 183 2.84 -20.60 -22.47
CA ARG A 183 3.44 -20.36 -21.16
C ARG A 183 2.31 -20.04 -20.20
N VAL A 184 2.10 -20.91 -19.24
CA VAL A 184 0.98 -20.83 -18.28
C VAL A 184 1.53 -20.60 -16.88
N ILE A 185 0.90 -19.72 -16.11
CA ILE A 185 1.18 -19.59 -14.68
C ILE A 185 0.57 -20.78 -13.94
N ARG A 186 1.40 -21.49 -13.18
CA ARG A 186 0.97 -22.34 -12.08
C ARG A 186 0.94 -21.46 -10.81
N PRO A 187 -0.24 -21.15 -10.26
CA PRO A 187 -0.34 -20.29 -9.09
C PRO A 187 0.30 -20.95 -7.86
N SER A 188 0.87 -20.13 -7.00
CA SER A 188 1.30 -20.49 -5.65
C SER A 188 0.40 -19.80 -4.61
N ILE A 189 0.52 -20.20 -3.34
CA ILE A 189 -0.19 -19.57 -2.22
C ILE A 189 0.17 -18.08 -2.18
N ALA A 190 -0.82 -17.21 -2.09
CA ALA A 190 -0.58 -15.78 -1.87
C ALA A 190 -0.68 -15.45 -0.39
N GLN A 191 0.18 -14.53 0.06
CA GLN A 191 0.42 -14.27 1.48
C GLN A 191 0.53 -12.76 1.76
N ILE A 192 -0.22 -12.30 2.76
CA ILE A 192 -0.19 -10.94 3.33
C ILE A 192 -0.05 -11.10 4.85
N ARG A 193 0.69 -10.20 5.50
CA ARG A 193 0.82 -10.17 6.97
C ARG A 193 -0.27 -9.36 7.65
N GLU A 194 -0.59 -8.20 7.11
CA GLU A 194 -1.60 -7.30 7.67
C GLU A 194 -2.00 -6.26 6.63
N ILE A 195 -3.23 -5.77 6.73
CA ILE A 195 -3.70 -4.59 6.01
C ILE A 195 -4.16 -3.56 7.03
N GLU A 196 -3.61 -2.36 6.93
CA GLU A 196 -4.04 -1.22 7.74
C GLU A 196 -4.75 -0.21 6.85
N VAL A 197 -5.83 0.37 7.36
CA VAL A 197 -6.63 1.38 6.68
C VAL A 197 -6.86 2.54 7.63
N TYR A 198 -6.72 3.77 7.11
CA TYR A 198 -6.78 4.99 7.89
C TYR A 198 -7.62 6.06 7.20
N HIS A 199 -8.27 6.91 7.99
CA HIS A 199 -8.84 8.18 7.58
C HIS A 199 -8.10 9.35 8.26
N LEU A 200 -8.49 10.59 7.95
CA LEU A 200 -7.98 11.77 8.64
C LEU A 200 -8.55 11.81 10.07
N ALA A 201 -7.70 12.06 11.07
CA ALA A 201 -8.17 12.31 12.42
C ALA A 201 -9.05 13.56 12.41
N LYS A 202 -10.19 13.52 13.12
CA LYS A 202 -10.93 14.75 13.40
C LYS A 202 -10.08 15.59 14.33
N ASN A 203 -9.68 16.78 13.89
CA ASN A 203 -9.12 17.79 14.79
C ASN A 203 -10.19 18.04 15.87
N LYS A 204 -9.87 17.69 17.12
CA LYS A 204 -10.69 18.05 18.27
C LYS A 204 -10.50 19.52 18.60
#